data_AF-A0A1I0Y1B2-F1
#
_entry.id   AF-A0A1I0Y1B2-F1
#
_cell.length_a   1.000
_cell.length_b   1.000
_cell.length_c   1.000
_cell.angle_alpha   90.00
_cell.angle_beta   90.00
_cell.angle_gamma   90.00
#
_symmetry.space_group_name_H-M   'P 1'
#
loop_
_entity.id
_entity.type
_entity.pdbx_description
1 polymer ?
#
loop_
_entity_poly.entity_id
_entity_poly.type
_entity_poly.pdbx_seq_one_letter_code
_entity_poly.pdbx_strand_id
1 'polypeptide(L)'
;MSMGQKHCLSLNRGTCDTVHVSDEPVSTAEITRALRSVRPASYRIEAAPNGPALALVMNASPSGRRNAADRIVRLLGEHGLGLDVPDPVDALTAETVSFAVVRLP
;
A
#
# COMPACT_ATOMS: atom_id res chain seq x y z
N MET A 1 -47.02 -39.44 28.91
CA MET A 1 -46.42 -40.78 28.77
C MET A 1 -45.24 -40.68 27.82
N SER A 2 -44.07 -41.15 28.28
CA SER A 2 -42.84 -41.64 27.61
C SER A 2 -42.42 -41.11 26.22
N MET A 3 -41.20 -40.54 26.09
CA MET A 3 -39.93 -41.21 25.68
C MET A 3 -39.98 -41.76 24.25
N GLY A 4 -39.00 -41.61 23.35
CA GLY A 4 -37.65 -41.06 23.30
C GLY A 4 -37.21 -41.12 21.83
N GLN A 5 -36.19 -40.38 21.37
CA GLN A 5 -34.87 -40.96 21.14
C GLN A 5 -33.87 -39.85 20.80
N LYS A 6 -32.65 -40.06 21.32
CA LYS A 6 -31.46 -39.27 21.13
C LYS A 6 -30.79 -39.67 19.81
N HIS A 7 -30.27 -38.71 19.07
CA HIS A 7 -29.01 -38.94 18.36
C HIS A 7 -28.16 -37.68 18.36
N CYS A 8 -26.90 -37.90 18.70
CA CYS A 8 -25.85 -36.94 18.94
C CYS A 8 -24.87 -37.00 17.76
N LEU A 9 -24.17 -35.88 17.52
CA LEU A 9 -22.93 -35.71 16.73
C LEU A 9 -23.07 -35.70 15.19
N SER A 10 -22.76 -34.55 14.60
CA SER A 10 -21.42 -34.34 14.02
C SER A 10 -21.17 -32.87 13.71
N LEU A 11 -19.99 -32.41 14.09
CA LEU A 11 -19.44 -31.10 13.79
C LEU A 11 -19.31 -30.90 12.27
N ASN A 12 -19.66 -29.72 11.78
CA ASN A 12 -18.96 -29.15 10.64
C ASN A 12 -18.64 -27.68 10.91
N ARG A 13 -17.37 -27.47 11.30
CA ARG A 13 -16.67 -26.21 11.24
C ARG A 13 -16.54 -25.81 9.78
N GLY A 14 -17.50 -25.04 9.28
CA GLY A 14 -17.30 -24.20 8.11
C GLY A 14 -16.82 -22.84 8.62
N THR A 15 -15.52 -22.64 8.72
CA THR A 15 -14.96 -21.29 8.83
C THR A 15 -15.35 -20.55 7.56
N CYS A 16 -16.37 -19.69 7.67
CA CYS A 16 -16.49 -18.56 6.79
C CYS A 16 -15.28 -17.66 7.10
N ASP A 17 -14.16 -17.91 6.42
CA ASP A 17 -13.07 -16.94 6.36
C ASP A 17 -13.62 -15.73 5.60
N THR A 18 -14.27 -14.85 6.33
CA THR A 18 -14.50 -13.48 5.91
C THR A 18 -13.13 -12.87 5.77
N VAL A 19 -12.59 -12.85 4.54
CA VAL A 19 -11.41 -12.08 4.20
C VAL A 19 -11.74 -10.63 4.59
N HIS A 20 -11.30 -10.21 5.77
CA HIS A 20 -11.18 -8.81 6.11
C HIS A 20 -10.07 -8.29 5.20
N VAL A 21 -10.43 -7.94 3.96
CA VAL A 21 -9.69 -6.91 3.25
C VAL A 21 -9.89 -5.70 4.15
N SER A 22 -8.91 -5.40 4.99
CA SER A 22 -8.93 -4.17 5.77
C SER A 22 -8.95 -3.03 4.77
N ASP A 23 -10.15 -2.51 4.50
CA ASP A 23 -10.43 -1.27 3.77
C ASP A 23 -9.98 -0.07 4.60
N GLU A 24 -8.86 -0.21 5.30
CA GLU A 24 -8.23 0.90 5.98
C GLU A 24 -7.50 1.71 4.93
N PRO A 25 -7.85 3.00 4.77
CA PRO A 25 -7.19 3.87 3.81
C PRO A 25 -5.69 3.90 4.12
N VAL A 26 -4.86 3.85 3.07
CA VAL A 26 -3.40 3.97 3.20
C VAL A 26 -3.09 5.20 4.04
N SER A 27 -2.29 5.02 5.10
CA SER A 27 -1.92 6.12 5.99
C SER A 27 -0.58 6.74 5.61
N THR A 28 -0.39 8.03 5.91
CA THR A 28 0.92 8.70 5.75
C THR A 28 2.01 8.05 6.61
N ALA A 29 1.62 7.50 7.77
CA ALA A 29 2.52 6.77 8.67
C ALA A 29 3.05 5.48 8.04
N GLU A 30 2.21 4.74 7.31
CA GLU A 30 2.64 3.55 6.58
C GLU A 30 3.62 3.87 5.45
N ILE A 31 3.33 4.91 4.66
CA ILE A 31 4.23 5.36 3.59
C ILE A 31 5.58 5.76 4.19
N THR A 32 5.56 6.51 5.30
CA THR A 32 6.77 6.92 6.01
C THR A 32 7.54 5.71 6.54
N ARG A 33 6.85 4.69 7.05
CA ARG A 33 7.47 3.44 7.53
C ARG A 33 8.11 2.65 6.39
N ALA A 34 7.46 2.58 5.23
CA ALA A 34 7.99 1.93 4.04
C ALA A 34 9.25 2.65 3.54
N LEU A 35 9.23 3.97 3.55
CA LEU A 35 10.31 4.82 3.05
C LEU A 35 11.35 5.21 4.11
N ARG A 36 11.37 4.57 5.29
CA ARG A 36 12.28 4.92 6.40
C ARG A 36 13.78 4.91 6.04
N SER A 37 14.16 4.22 4.96
CA SER A 37 15.55 4.16 4.48
C SER A 37 15.88 5.21 3.40
N VAL A 38 14.87 5.93 2.91
CA VAL A 38 14.99 7.03 1.95
C VAL A 38 15.08 8.34 2.73
N ARG A 39 15.90 9.28 2.26
CA ARG A 39 16.01 10.59 2.90
C ARG A 39 14.67 11.32 2.78
N PRO A 40 14.11 11.89 3.87
CA PRO A 40 12.84 12.62 3.81
C PRO A 40 12.85 13.79 2.82
N ALA A 41 14.01 14.40 2.56
CA ALA A 41 14.16 15.48 1.57
C ALA A 41 14.02 15.01 0.10
N SER A 42 13.95 13.69 -0.15
CA SER A 42 13.81 13.15 -1.50
C SER A 42 12.37 13.09 -1.99
N TYR A 43 11.40 13.03 -1.09
CA TYR A 43 9.99 12.85 -1.44
C TYR A 43 9.09 13.77 -0.61
N ARG A 44 7.86 13.99 -1.09
CA ARG A 44 6.81 14.70 -0.35
C ARG A 44 5.58 13.80 -0.29
N ILE A 45 4.97 13.71 0.89
CA ILE A 45 3.67 13.04 1.08
C ILE A 45 2.64 14.15 1.30
N GLU A 46 1.55 14.11 0.54
CA GLU A 46 0.44 15.04 0.65
C GLU A 46 -0.81 14.27 1.05
N ALA A 47 -1.66 14.88 1.88
CA ALA A 47 -3.01 14.37 2.09
C ALA A 47 -3.88 14.79 0.89
N ALA A 48 -4.56 13.85 0.25
CA ALA A 48 -5.54 14.11 -0.79
C ALA A 48 -6.91 13.50 -0.44
N PRO A 49 -8.00 13.94 -1.09
CA PRO A 49 -9.36 13.45 -0.78
C PRO A 49 -9.52 11.93 -0.87
N ASN A 50 -8.73 11.28 -1.73
CA ASN A 50 -8.80 9.85 -2.01
C ASN A 50 -7.69 9.05 -1.30
N GLY A 51 -7.02 9.65 -0.31
CA GLY A 51 -5.87 9.06 0.37
C GLY A 51 -4.59 9.85 0.14
N PRO A 52 -3.46 9.42 0.73
CA PRO A 52 -2.19 10.09 0.60
C PRO A 52 -1.63 9.96 -0.82
N ALA A 53 -0.94 11.00 -1.27
CA ALA A 53 -0.21 11.04 -2.54
C ALA A 53 1.28 11.29 -2.30
N LEU A 54 2.12 10.83 -3.21
CA LEU A 54 3.58 10.92 -3.10
C LEU A 54 4.20 11.54 -4.36
N ALA A 55 5.11 12.50 -4.15
CA ALA A 55 5.91 13.11 -5.20
C ALA A 55 7.41 12.91 -4.93
N LEU A 56 8.22 12.86 -6.00
CA LEU A 56 9.67 12.99 -5.93
C LEU A 56 10.05 14.47 -6.01
N VAL A 57 10.80 14.98 -5.02
CA VAL A 57 11.08 16.43 -4.90
C VAL A 57 12.57 16.78 -4.82
N MET A 58 13.45 15.82 -5.10
CA MET A 58 14.89 16.07 -5.10
C MET A 58 15.40 16.70 -6.39
N ASN A 59 16.35 17.63 -6.23
CA ASN A 59 17.17 18.13 -7.33
C ASN A 59 18.41 17.24 -7.50
N ALA A 60 18.45 16.45 -8.57
CA ALA A 60 19.55 15.56 -8.90
C ALA A 60 19.64 15.37 -10.43
N SER A 61 20.69 14.70 -10.89
CA SER A 61 20.80 14.30 -12.29
C SER A 61 19.64 13.38 -12.71
N PRO A 62 19.33 13.26 -14.03
CA PRO A 62 18.29 12.36 -14.51
C PRO A 62 18.44 10.93 -13.99
N SER A 63 19.66 10.37 -14.05
CA SER A 63 19.96 9.05 -13.51
C SER A 63 19.78 8.98 -11.99
N GLY A 64 20.15 10.03 -11.26
CA GLY A 64 19.94 10.10 -9.80
C GLY A 64 18.46 10.09 -9.42
N ARG A 65 17.63 10.82 -10.15
CA ARG A 65 16.16 10.81 -9.94
C ARG A 65 15.56 9.45 -10.26
N ARG A 66 15.95 8.82 -11.37
CA ARG A 66 15.50 7.47 -11.74
C ARG A 66 15.87 6.42 -10.69
N ASN A 67 17.10 6.45 -10.19
CA ASN A 67 17.52 5.55 -9.11
C ASN A 67 16.73 5.78 -7.81
N ALA A 68 16.40 7.03 -7.49
CA ALA A 68 15.58 7.35 -6.33
C ALA A 68 14.13 6.86 -6.50
N ALA A 69 13.53 7.11 -7.67
CA ALA A 69 12.19 6.65 -8.01
C ALA A 69 12.09 5.12 -7.97
N ASP A 70 13.02 4.40 -8.61
CA ASP A 70 13.10 2.94 -8.58
C ASP A 70 13.15 2.41 -7.13
N ARG A 71 14.02 3.00 -6.30
CA ARG A 71 14.12 2.63 -4.89
C ARG A 71 12.83 2.90 -4.12
N ILE A 72 12.16 4.03 -4.35
CA ILE A 72 10.88 4.36 -3.70
C ILE A 72 9.82 3.32 -4.08
N VAL A 73 9.66 3.05 -5.38
CA VAL A 73 8.65 2.11 -5.91
C VAL A 73 8.90 0.70 -5.35
N ARG A 74 10.15 0.24 -5.34
CA ARG A 74 10.53 -1.05 -4.75
C ARG A 74 10.17 -1.13 -3.25
N LEU A 75 10.52 -0.10 -2.47
CA LEU A 75 10.24 -0.07 -1.04
C LEU A 75 8.74 0.00 -0.72
N LEU A 76 7.96 0.71 -1.51
CA LEU A 76 6.50 0.68 -1.40
C LEU A 76 5.99 -0.74 -1.65
N GLY A 77 6.44 -1.39 -2.74
CA GLY A 77 6.04 -2.75 -3.08
C GLY A 77 6.37 -3.79 -2.01
N GLU A 78 7.55 -3.70 -1.39
CA GLU A 78 7.97 -4.54 -0.25
C GLU A 78 7.04 -4.43 0.97
N HIS A 79 6.27 -3.34 1.03
CA HIS A 79 5.30 -3.04 2.08
C HIS A 79 3.84 -3.19 1.61
N GLY A 80 3.60 -3.79 0.44
CA GLY A 80 2.25 -3.97 -0.12
C GLY A 80 1.60 -2.66 -0.58
N LEU A 81 2.41 -1.65 -0.93
CA LEU A 81 1.96 -0.35 -1.42
C LEU A 81 2.44 -0.11 -2.85
N GLY A 82 1.72 0.69 -3.62
CA GLY A 82 2.07 1.09 -4.97
C GLY A 82 1.65 2.53 -5.27
N LEU A 83 2.03 3.03 -6.45
CA LEU A 83 1.48 4.27 -6.99
C LEU A 83 0.41 3.94 -8.01
N ASP A 84 -0.70 4.67 -8.00
CA ASP A 84 -1.82 4.51 -8.94
C ASP A 84 -1.50 5.14 -10.30
N VAL A 85 -0.47 4.62 -10.96
CA VAL A 85 -0.03 5.00 -12.30
C VAL A 85 0.60 3.80 -13.01
N PRO A 86 0.50 3.71 -14.35
CA PRO A 86 1.00 2.56 -15.11
C PRO A 86 2.52 2.35 -15.04
N ASP A 87 3.30 3.44 -15.06
CA ASP A 87 4.77 3.41 -14.93
C ASP A 87 5.20 4.35 -13.79
N PRO A 88 5.27 3.85 -12.55
CA PRO A 88 5.60 4.66 -11.38
C PRO A 88 6.97 5.32 -11.43
N VAL A 89 7.96 4.66 -12.03
CA VAL A 89 9.34 5.18 -12.08
C VAL A 89 9.43 6.33 -13.08
N ASP A 90 8.86 6.15 -14.28
CA ASP A 90 8.86 7.21 -15.28
C ASP A 90 7.96 8.37 -14.85
N ALA A 91 6.79 8.11 -14.26
CA ALA A 91 5.89 9.15 -13.73
C ALA A 91 6.57 10.04 -12.68
N LEU A 92 7.26 9.45 -11.69
CA LEU A 92 7.98 10.19 -10.65
C LEU A 92 9.18 11.00 -11.18
N THR A 93 9.73 10.65 -12.36
CA THR A 93 10.91 11.32 -12.90
C THR A 93 10.61 12.35 -13.97
N ALA A 94 9.46 12.21 -14.66
CA ALA A 94 8.97 13.13 -15.67
C ALA A 94 8.29 14.35 -15.05
N GLU A 95 7.59 14.16 -13.94
CA GLU A 95 6.73 15.19 -13.34
C GLU A 95 7.11 15.48 -11.89
N THR A 96 6.90 16.72 -11.45
CA THR A 96 7.03 17.12 -10.03
C THR A 96 5.68 17.15 -9.33
N VAL A 97 4.79 16.23 -9.70
CA VAL A 97 3.44 16.10 -9.13
C VAL A 97 3.35 14.90 -8.21
N SER A 98 2.30 14.87 -7.39
CA SER A 98 2.03 13.77 -6.48
C SER A 98 1.12 12.73 -7.13
N PHE A 99 1.44 11.46 -6.96
CA PHE A 99 0.62 10.33 -7.42
C PHE A 99 -0.01 9.62 -6.24
N ALA A 100 -1.26 9.16 -6.38
CA ALA A 100 -1.97 8.50 -5.30
C ALA A 100 -1.25 7.20 -4.88
N VAL A 101 -1.16 6.96 -3.58
CA VAL A 101 -0.59 5.72 -3.04
C VAL A 101 -1.71 4.75 -2.73
N VAL A 102 -1.60 3.53 -3.24
CA VAL A 102 -2.63 2.48 -3.13
C VAL A 102 -2.07 1.23 -2.48
N ARG A 103 -2.95 0.39 -1.93
CA ARG A 103 -2.62 -0.99 -1.57
C ARG A 103 -2.41 -1.81 -2.84
N LEU A 104 -1.41 -2.66 -2.85
CA LEU A 104 -1.28 -3.71 -3.86
C LEU A 104 -2.13 -4.93 -3.45
N PRO A 105 -2.68 -5.67 -4.43
CA PRO A 105 -3.45 -6.88 -4.18
C PRO A 105 -2.60 -8.03 -3.59
#